data_AF-A0A8I7BE45-F1
#
_entry.id   AF-A0A8I7BE45-F1
#
_cell.length_a   1.000
_cell.length_b   1.000
_cell.length_c   1.000
_cell.angle_alpha   90.00
_cell.angle_beta   90.00
_cell.angle_gamma   90.00
#
_symmetry.space_group_name_H-M   'P 1'
#
loop_
_entity.id
_entity.type
_entity.pdbx_description
1 polymer ?
#
loop_
_entity_poly.entity_id
_entity_poly.type
_entity_poly.pdbx_seq_one_letter_code
_entity_poly.pdbx_strand_id
1 'polypeptide(L)'
;MAEASFFDRMVSQLRSTSKYYTGYPKDLGPSRIIPFTSERQFVQLLHEGRPVVVAFTIKCTYTQHLDKVLEEAAATFYPHIKFVRVECPKYPGFCLTRQKTEYPFLEVFYNPEQNL
;
A
#
# COMPACT_ATOMS: atom_id res chain seq x y z
N MET A 1 17.32 15.12 -13.63
CA MET A 1 17.47 13.89 -12.82
C MET A 1 17.89 14.36 -11.43
N ALA A 2 17.10 14.11 -10.39
CA ALA A 2 17.47 14.50 -9.03
C ALA A 2 18.72 13.72 -8.60
N GLU A 3 19.72 14.38 -8.03
CA GLU A 3 20.89 13.68 -7.48
C GLU A 3 20.46 12.74 -6.36
N ALA A 4 20.89 11.48 -6.44
CA ALA A 4 20.69 10.52 -5.38
C ALA A 4 21.36 11.02 -4.10
N SER A 5 20.63 10.99 -2.98
CA SER A 5 21.10 11.49 -1.70
C SER A 5 22.34 10.71 -1.23
N PHE A 6 23.12 11.28 -0.30
CA PHE A 6 24.24 10.58 0.32
C PHE A 6 23.82 9.19 0.85
N PHE A 7 22.63 9.13 1.45
CA PHE A 7 22.07 7.89 2.00
C PHE A 7 21.84 6.83 0.91
N ASP A 8 21.30 7.23 -0.24
CA ASP A 8 21.06 6.31 -1.37
C ASP A 8 22.36 5.72 -1.92
N ARG A 9 23.41 6.56 -2.04
CA ARG A 9 24.74 6.12 -2.49
C ARG A 9 25.37 5.13 -1.50
N MET A 10 25.28 5.42 -0.20
CA MET A 10 25.78 4.55 0.87
C MET A 10 25.07 3.19 0.87
N VAL A 11 23.72 3.18 0.80
CA VAL A 11 22.94 1.93 0.76
C VAL A 11 23.25 1.11 -0.49
N SER A 12 23.42 1.77 -1.65
CA SER A 12 23.83 1.12 -2.89
C SER A 12 25.21 0.44 -2.77
N GLN A 13 26.20 1.12 -2.18
CA GLN A 13 27.51 0.53 -1.92
C GLN A 13 27.44 -0.64 -0.95
N LEU A 14 26.67 -0.53 0.14
CA LEU A 14 26.50 -1.63 1.10
C LEU A 14 25.90 -2.87 0.43
N ARG A 15 24.91 -2.70 -0.44
CA ARG A 15 24.31 -3.80 -1.22
C ARG A 15 25.28 -4.46 -2.18
N SER A 16 26.12 -3.68 -2.86
CA SER A 16 27.05 -4.22 -3.85
C SER A 16 28.28 -4.88 -3.22
N THR A 17 28.69 -4.45 -2.03
CA THR A 17 29.95 -4.89 -1.41
C THR A 17 29.79 -5.82 -0.21
N SER A 18 28.69 -5.74 0.53
CA SER A 18 28.51 -6.49 1.77
C SER A 18 27.79 -7.80 1.53
N LYS A 19 28.52 -8.91 1.70
CA LYS A 19 27.99 -10.28 1.67
C LYS A 19 26.96 -10.55 2.79
N TYR A 20 27.00 -9.76 3.86
CA TYR A 20 26.12 -9.91 5.03
C TYR A 20 24.96 -8.91 5.06
N TYR A 21 24.82 -8.07 4.03
CA TYR A 21 23.71 -7.14 3.96
C TYR A 21 22.38 -7.90 3.84
N THR A 22 21.51 -7.72 4.83
CA THR A 22 20.26 -8.46 4.96
C THR A 22 19.15 -7.95 4.05
N GLY A 23 19.41 -6.89 3.27
CA GLY A 23 18.39 -6.25 2.43
C GLY A 23 17.71 -5.04 3.06
N TYR A 24 18.04 -4.64 4.29
CA TYR A 24 17.37 -3.53 4.99
C TYR A 24 18.16 -2.21 4.99
N PRO A 25 17.56 -1.05 4.64
CA PRO A 25 16.18 -0.88 4.18
C PRO A 25 15.96 -1.49 2.80
N LYS A 26 14.79 -2.10 2.60
CA LYS A 26 14.40 -2.69 1.30
C LYS A 26 14.21 -1.57 0.29
N ASP A 27 14.72 -1.78 -0.92
CA ASP A 27 14.37 -0.90 -2.04
C ASP A 27 13.13 -1.48 -2.69
N LEU A 28 12.00 -0.86 -2.33
CA LEU A 28 10.68 -1.26 -2.79
C LEU A 28 10.38 -0.66 -4.18
N GLY A 29 11.28 0.16 -4.72
CA GLY A 29 11.03 0.96 -5.91
C GLY A 29 9.93 2.01 -5.65
N PRO A 30 9.19 2.42 -6.70
CA PRO A 30 8.09 3.36 -6.54
C PRO A 30 6.95 2.73 -5.73
N SER A 31 6.31 3.53 -4.87
CA SER A 31 5.14 3.10 -4.11
C SER A 31 4.09 2.47 -5.02
N ARG A 32 3.59 1.31 -4.60
CA ARG A 32 2.52 0.56 -5.28
C ARG A 32 1.17 0.74 -4.58
N ILE A 33 1.11 1.59 -3.56
CA ILE A 33 -0.11 1.93 -2.86
C ILE A 33 -0.94 2.87 -3.73
N ILE A 34 -2.20 2.50 -3.94
CA ILE A 34 -3.18 3.31 -4.68
C ILE A 34 -3.89 4.21 -3.66
N PRO A 35 -3.74 5.55 -3.72
CA PRO A 35 -4.52 6.43 -2.88
C PRO A 35 -5.99 6.39 -3.31
N PHE A 36 -6.90 6.23 -2.34
CA PHE A 36 -8.32 6.31 -2.62
C PHE A 36 -8.71 7.72 -3.07
N THR A 37 -9.45 7.82 -4.17
CA THR A 37 -9.99 9.09 -4.68
C THR A 37 -11.51 9.14 -4.66
N SER A 38 -12.17 8.05 -5.07
CA SER A 38 -13.63 7.97 -5.19
C SER A 38 -14.12 6.53 -5.20
N GLU A 39 -15.39 6.34 -4.86
CA GLU A 39 -16.05 5.03 -4.93
C GLU A 39 -16.09 4.47 -6.35
N ARG A 40 -16.26 5.34 -7.36
CA ARG A 40 -16.26 4.93 -8.78
C ARG A 40 -14.92 4.29 -9.17
N GLN A 41 -13.80 4.91 -8.78
CA GLN A 41 -12.47 4.35 -9.01
C GLN A 41 -12.30 3.02 -8.27
N PHE A 42 -12.77 2.94 -7.03
CA PHE A 42 -12.69 1.71 -6.25
C PHE A 42 -13.46 0.55 -6.89
N VAL A 43 -14.69 0.79 -7.35
CA VAL A 43 -15.50 -0.19 -8.09
C VAL A 43 -14.78 -0.64 -9.35
N GLN A 44 -14.18 0.28 -10.12
CA GLN A 44 -13.39 -0.07 -11.29
C GLN A 44 -12.22 -1.01 -10.94
N LEU A 45 -11.53 -0.77 -9.83
CA LEU A 45 -10.45 -1.66 -9.37
C LEU A 45 -10.94 -3.07 -9.03
N LEU A 46 -12.14 -3.20 -8.47
CA LEU A 46 -12.76 -4.50 -8.17
C LEU A 46 -13.17 -5.26 -9.43
N HIS A 47 -13.56 -4.55 -10.49
CA HIS A 47 -13.93 -5.17 -11.77
C HIS A 47 -12.74 -5.73 -12.54
N GLU A 48 -11.50 -5.43 -12.16
CA GLU A 48 -10.31 -6.03 -12.79
C GLU A 48 -10.04 -7.48 -12.34
N GLY A 49 -10.90 -8.07 -11.51
CA GLY A 49 -10.82 -9.48 -11.13
C GLY A 49 -9.67 -9.85 -10.19
N ARG A 50 -8.91 -8.85 -9.71
CA ARG A 50 -7.78 -9.06 -8.79
C ARG A 50 -8.18 -8.77 -7.35
N PRO A 51 -7.59 -9.47 -6.36
CA PRO A 51 -7.78 -9.12 -4.95
C PRO A 51 -7.33 -7.69 -4.67
N VAL A 52 -8.16 -6.96 -3.92
CA VAL A 52 -7.89 -5.59 -3.47
C VAL A 52 -7.89 -5.56 -1.95
N VAL A 53 -6.75 -5.26 -1.36
CA VAL A 53 -6.60 -4.99 0.07
C VAL A 53 -6.82 -3.50 0.28
N VAL A 54 -7.75 -3.13 1.15
CA VAL A 54 -8.06 -1.74 1.49
C VAL A 54 -7.66 -1.48 2.93
N ALA A 55 -6.73 -0.55 3.13
CA ALA A 55 -6.33 -0.05 4.43
C ALA A 55 -7.12 1.23 4.77
N PHE A 56 -7.97 1.13 5.77
CA PHE A 56 -8.73 2.26 6.30
C PHE A 56 -7.95 2.89 7.45
N THR A 57 -7.53 4.13 7.26
CA THR A 57 -6.58 4.81 8.15
C THR A 57 -7.09 6.18 8.58
N ILE A 58 -6.62 6.61 9.75
CA ILE A 58 -6.64 8.01 10.18
C ILE A 58 -5.20 8.50 10.12
N LYS A 59 -4.97 9.72 9.65
CA LYS A 59 -3.62 10.30 9.64
C LYS A 59 -3.15 10.52 11.08
N CYS A 60 -2.33 9.61 11.60
CA CYS A 60 -1.72 9.72 12.93
C CYS A 60 -0.35 9.04 12.96
N THR A 61 0.44 9.31 14.00
CA THR A 61 1.78 8.72 14.17
C THR A 61 1.74 7.22 14.40
N TYR A 62 0.65 6.71 14.98
CA TYR A 62 0.48 5.28 15.27
C TYR A 62 0.34 4.41 14.02
N THR A 63 -0.04 4.97 12.86
CA THR A 63 -0.11 4.21 11.60
C THR A 63 1.22 4.12 10.86
N GLN A 64 2.31 4.73 11.35
CA GLN A 64 3.60 4.72 10.65
C GLN A 64 4.16 3.31 10.44
N HIS A 65 3.98 2.41 11.39
CA HIS A 65 4.43 1.03 11.23
C HIS A 65 3.59 0.31 10.18
N LEU A 66 2.26 0.48 10.22
CA LEU A 66 1.37 -0.05 9.21
C LEU A 66 1.73 0.46 7.81
N ASP A 67 2.00 1.76 7.67
CA ASP A 67 2.37 2.36 6.38
C ASP A 67 3.61 1.68 5.77
N LYS A 68 4.62 1.37 6.58
CA LYS A 68 5.80 0.62 6.12
C LYS A 68 5.47 -0.80 5.69
N VAL A 69 4.72 -1.53 6.52
CA VAL A 69 4.32 -2.92 6.21
C VAL A 69 3.44 -2.97 4.96
N LEU A 70 2.58 -1.97 4.78
CA LEU A 70 1.69 -1.85 3.63
C LEU A 70 2.47 -1.59 2.34
N GLU A 71 3.49 -0.73 2.37
CA GLU A 71 4.40 -0.51 1.23
C GLU A 71 5.19 -1.79 0.88
N GLU A 72 5.72 -2.47 1.90
CA GLU A 72 6.44 -3.73 1.69
C GLU A 72 5.53 -4.81 1.08
N ALA A 73 4.30 -4.94 1.57
CA ALA A 73 3.31 -5.86 1.04
C ALA A 73 2.92 -5.49 -0.40
N ALA A 74 2.64 -4.21 -0.65
CA ALA A 74 2.28 -3.73 -1.98
C ALA A 74 3.39 -3.99 -3.01
N ALA A 75 4.66 -3.81 -2.63
CA ALA A 75 5.78 -4.15 -3.50
C ALA A 75 5.93 -5.66 -3.71
N THR A 76 5.73 -6.46 -2.67
CA THR A 76 5.92 -7.93 -2.71
C THR A 76 4.87 -8.62 -3.58
N PHE A 77 3.61 -8.18 -3.51
CA PHE A 77 2.51 -8.83 -4.23
C PHE A 77 2.17 -8.16 -5.57
N TYR A 78 2.93 -7.15 -6.00
CA TYR A 78 2.74 -6.51 -7.28
C TYR A 78 3.10 -7.46 -8.45
N PRO A 79 2.29 -7.55 -9.52
CA PRO A 79 1.06 -6.81 -9.80
C PRO A 79 -0.24 -7.56 -9.41
N HIS A 80 -0.15 -8.68 -8.69
CA HIS A 80 -1.25 -9.62 -8.47
C HIS A 80 -2.29 -9.13 -7.46
N ILE A 81 -1.85 -8.44 -6.41
CA ILE A 81 -2.73 -7.89 -5.38
C ILE A 81 -2.59 -6.38 -5.38
N LYS A 82 -3.73 -5.68 -5.29
CA LYS A 82 -3.77 -4.24 -5.20
C LYS A 82 -3.92 -3.80 -3.76
N PHE A 83 -3.19 -2.76 -3.39
CA PHE A 83 -3.27 -2.16 -2.06
C PHE A 83 -3.81 -0.75 -2.20
N VAL A 84 -4.95 -0.47 -1.58
CA VAL A 84 -5.61 0.83 -1.59
C VAL A 84 -5.54 1.42 -0.19
N ARG A 85 -5.13 2.69 -0.08
CA ARG A 85 -5.14 3.43 1.20
C ARG A 85 -6.27 4.44 1.19
N VAL A 86 -7.14 4.35 2.20
CA VAL A 86 -8.22 5.30 2.45
C VAL A 86 -7.89 6.11 3.70
N GLU A 87 -7.87 7.43 3.57
CA GLU A 87 -7.83 8.34 4.71
C GLU A 87 -9.27 8.69 5.11
N CYS A 88 -9.81 8.01 6.12
CA CYS A 88 -11.22 8.15 6.48
C CYS A 88 -11.67 9.56 6.89
N PRO A 89 -10.83 10.41 7.54
CA PRO A 89 -11.20 11.81 7.77
C PRO A 89 -11.47 12.60 6.48
N LYS A 90 -10.87 12.21 5.34
CA LYS A 90 -11.11 12.82 4.02
C LYS A 90 -12.35 12.25 3.32
N TYR A 91 -12.68 10.98 3.57
CA TYR A 91 -13.75 10.26 2.89
C TYR A 91 -14.71 9.57 3.89
N PRO A 92 -15.40 10.34 4.76
CA PRO A 92 -16.21 9.78 5.84
C PRO A 92 -17.37 8.94 5.31
N GLY A 93 -18.02 9.34 4.20
CA GLY A 93 -19.13 8.59 3.61
C GLY A 93 -18.75 7.16 3.25
N PHE A 94 -17.58 6.97 2.64
CA PHE A 94 -17.08 5.64 2.29
C PHE A 94 -16.77 4.79 3.53
N CYS A 95 -16.15 5.37 4.56
CA CYS A 95 -15.75 4.63 5.76
C CYS A 95 -16.91 4.33 6.72
N LEU A 96 -17.89 5.23 6.86
CA LEU A 96 -19.04 5.06 7.76
C LEU A 96 -19.92 3.88 7.36
N THR A 97 -20.04 3.60 6.06
CA THR A 97 -20.80 2.44 5.55
C THR A 97 -20.26 1.11 6.07
N ARG A 98 -18.99 1.04 6.50
CA ARG A 98 -18.35 -0.18 7.00
C ARG A 98 -18.62 -0.48 8.46
N GLN A 99 -19.24 0.46 9.19
CA GLN A 99 -19.62 0.30 10.61
C GLN A 99 -18.46 -0.20 11.51
N LYS A 100 -17.23 0.18 11.18
CA LYS A 100 -16.04 -0.13 11.99
C LYS A 100 -15.70 1.06 12.88
N THR A 101 -15.47 0.78 14.16
CA THR A 101 -15.11 1.78 15.18
C THR A 101 -13.62 1.86 15.45
N GLU A 102 -12.84 0.91 14.94
CA GLU A 102 -11.42 0.77 15.23
C GLU A 102 -10.58 1.12 14.00
N TYR A 103 -9.52 1.91 14.21
CA TYR A 103 -8.55 2.26 13.18
C TYR A 103 -7.12 2.02 13.67
N PRO A 104 -6.19 1.65 12.77
CA PRO A 104 -6.44 1.29 11.38
C PRO A 104 -7.06 -0.11 11.26
N PHE A 105 -7.82 -0.35 10.19
CA PHE A 105 -8.31 -1.69 9.86
C PHE A 105 -8.11 -2.00 8.38
N LEU A 106 -8.02 -3.29 8.06
CA LEU A 106 -7.81 -3.79 6.70
C LEU A 106 -9.00 -4.65 6.30
N GLU A 107 -9.45 -4.49 5.06
CA GLU A 107 -10.47 -5.35 4.47
C GLU A 107 -9.98 -5.84 3.11
N VAL A 108 -10.21 -7.12 2.81
CA VAL A 108 -9.81 -7.73 1.55
C VAL A 108 -11.04 -7.99 0.71
N PHE A 109 -11.03 -7.47 -0.51
CA PHE A 109 -12.07 -7.68 -1.50
C PHE A 109 -11.54 -8.60 -2.57
N TYR A 110 -12.34 -9.58 -2.93
CA TYR A 110 -12.07 -10.42 -4.08
C TYR A 110 -13.39 -10.68 -4.78
N ASN A 111 -13.49 -10.19 -6.01
CA ASN A 111 -14.59 -10.52 -6.91
C ASN A 111 -13.97 -11.23 -8.11
N PRO A 112 -13.97 -12.59 -8.13
CA PRO A 112 -13.47 -13.30 -9.30
C PRO A 112 -14.27 -12.88 -10.53
N GLU A 113 -13.62 -12.80 -11.69
CA GLU A 113 -14.36 -12.66 -12.95
C GLU A 113 -15.38 -13.80 -13.03
N GLN A 114 -16.65 -13.43 -13.09
CA GLN A 114 -17.73 -14.37 -13.35
C GLN A 114 -17.52 -14.82 -14.80
N ASN A 115 -16.84 -15.96 -15.00
CA ASN A 115 -16.84 -16.65 -16.28
C ASN A 115 -18.29 -17.05 -16.57
N LEU A 116 -18.99 -16.17 -17.29
CA LEU A 116 -20.25 -16.44 -17.98
C LEU A 116 -19.95 -17.15 -19.30
#